data_AF-A0A834H777-F1
#
_entry.id   AF-A0A834H777-F1
#
_cell.length_a   1.000
_cell.length_b   1.000
_cell.length_c   1.000
_cell.angle_alpha   90.00
_cell.angle_beta   90.00
_cell.angle_gamma   90.00
#
_symmetry.space_group_name_H-M   'P 1'
#
loop_
_entity.id
_entity.type
_entity.pdbx_description
1 polymer ?
#
loop_
_entity_poly.entity_id
_entity_poly.type
_entity_poly.pdbx_seq_one_letter_code
_entity_poly.pdbx_strand_id
1 'polypeptide(L)'
;MTSARAYSVMGFEIGTNKWRELSVPMADRLEFATLIWRNEKLTLVRGMCIEDAFVWELSGDDSWILIGKVPAELGRRFLGHKVGWGITKCVGIDEAVCLYKDLGSGMVVRREDVEKGRWEWIWVDGCCSMRGKQVQNFPIKGVVLHPNLVASCLGLR
;
A
#
# COMPACT_ATOMS: atom_id res chain seq x y z
N MET A 1 8.57 11.95 -14.22
CA MET A 1 7.57 11.58 -13.19
C MET A 1 6.36 12.47 -13.39
N THR A 2 5.25 11.94 -13.88
CA THR A 2 4.01 12.72 -13.99
C THR A 2 3.40 12.85 -12.60
N SER A 3 3.46 14.06 -12.06
CA SER A 3 2.52 14.55 -11.05
C SER A 3 1.14 14.64 -11.72
N ALA A 4 0.47 13.51 -11.87
CA ALA A 4 -0.87 13.46 -12.43
C ALA A 4 -1.79 12.87 -11.37
N ARG A 5 -2.71 13.70 -10.86
CA ARG A 5 -3.85 13.24 -10.07
C ARG A 5 -4.57 12.21 -10.93
N ALA A 6 -4.65 10.97 -10.48
CA ALA A 6 -5.33 9.92 -11.24
C ALA A 6 -6.84 10.19 -11.18
N TYR A 7 -7.42 10.74 -12.25
CA TYR A 7 -8.85 11.01 -12.37
C TYR A 7 -9.66 9.76 -12.69
N SER A 8 -9.06 8.84 -13.44
CA SER A 8 -9.64 7.55 -13.79
C SER A 8 -8.58 6.45 -13.78
N VAL A 9 -9.05 5.21 -13.65
CA VAL A 9 -8.28 3.98 -13.83
C VAL A 9 -8.72 3.37 -15.15
N MET A 10 -7.78 3.18 -16.07
CA MET A 10 -8.03 2.49 -17.33
C MET A 10 -7.66 1.03 -17.19
N GLY A 11 -8.64 0.15 -17.37
CA GLY A 11 -8.45 -1.28 -17.53
C GLY A 11 -8.45 -1.64 -19.01
N PHE A 12 -7.58 -2.58 -19.39
CA PHE A 12 -7.58 -3.19 -20.71
C PHE A 12 -7.75 -4.69 -20.57
N GLU A 13 -8.83 -5.22 -21.11
CA GLU A 13 -9.12 -6.66 -21.09
C GLU A 13 -8.49 -7.32 -22.32
N ILE A 14 -7.41 -8.07 -22.11
CA ILE A 14 -6.62 -8.71 -23.18
C ILE A 14 -7.48 -9.68 -24.00
N GLY A 15 -8.35 -10.46 -23.36
CA GLY A 15 -9.14 -11.50 -24.04
C GLY A 15 -10.18 -10.96 -25.00
N THR A 16 -10.75 -9.79 -24.70
CA THR A 16 -11.83 -9.18 -25.51
C THR A 16 -11.37 -7.95 -26.30
N ASN A 17 -10.14 -7.50 -26.10
CA ASN A 17 -9.58 -6.27 -26.65
C ASN A 17 -10.43 -5.03 -26.33
N LYS A 18 -11.04 -5.00 -25.14
CA LYS A 18 -11.90 -3.89 -24.69
C LYS A 18 -11.17 -3.03 -23.67
N TRP A 19 -11.39 -1.72 -23.79
CA TRP A 19 -11.03 -0.76 -22.78
C TRP A 19 -12.20 -0.57 -21.82
N ARG A 20 -11.86 -0.32 -20.56
CA ARG A 20 -12.80 0.03 -19.51
C ARG A 20 -12.22 1.18 -18.70
N GLU A 21 -13.03 2.18 -18.45
CA GLU A 21 -12.66 3.33 -17.62
C GLU A 21 -13.42 3.27 -16.29
N LEU A 22 -12.69 3.49 -15.19
CA LEU A 22 -13.26 3.54 -13.85
C LEU A 22 -12.94 4.87 -13.20
N SER A 23 -13.98 5.58 -12.78
CA SER A 23 -13.83 6.81 -12.00
C SER A 23 -13.11 6.53 -10.70
N VAL A 24 -12.21 7.43 -10.33
CA VAL A 24 -11.47 7.33 -9.08
C VAL A 24 -12.22 8.05 -7.95
N PRO A 25 -12.38 7.43 -6.77
CA PRO A 25 -12.90 8.12 -5.60
C PRO A 25 -12.00 9.29 -5.21
N MET A 26 -12.60 10.47 -5.03
CA MET A 26 -11.94 11.70 -4.53
C MET A 26 -10.72 12.12 -5.37
N ALA A 27 -10.83 11.99 -6.70
CA ALA A 27 -9.76 12.27 -7.66
C ALA A 27 -9.13 13.66 -7.54
N ASP A 28 -9.90 14.67 -7.14
CA ASP A 28 -9.50 16.06 -7.06
C ASP A 28 -8.50 16.36 -5.93
N ARG A 29 -8.44 15.51 -4.88
CA ARG A 29 -7.67 15.75 -3.64
C ARG A 29 -6.43 14.89 -3.45
N LEU A 30 -6.04 14.15 -4.49
CA LEU A 30 -4.98 13.15 -4.40
C LEU A 30 -3.59 13.76 -4.37
N GLU A 31 -2.78 13.26 -3.44
CA GLU A 31 -1.32 13.44 -3.46
C GLU A 31 -0.58 12.14 -3.79
N PHE A 32 -1.19 11.01 -3.46
CA PHE A 32 -0.63 9.69 -3.68
C PHE A 32 -1.74 8.73 -4.11
N ALA A 33 -1.44 7.87 -5.08
CA ALA A 33 -2.31 6.77 -5.47
C ALA A 33 -1.46 5.59 -5.97
N THR A 34 -1.86 4.39 -5.60
CA THR A 34 -1.33 3.16 -6.16
C THR A 34 -2.45 2.16 -6.40
N LEU A 35 -2.26 1.28 -7.38
CA LEU A 35 -3.09 0.12 -7.59
C LEU A 35 -2.31 -1.11 -7.17
N ILE A 36 -2.95 -1.96 -6.38
CA ILE A 36 -2.43 -3.26 -5.96
C ILE A 36 -3.49 -4.32 -6.25
N TRP A 37 -3.05 -5.54 -6.52
CA TRP A 37 -3.93 -6.69 -6.65
C TRP A 37 -3.88 -7.48 -5.34
N ARG A 38 -5.03 -7.70 -4.71
CA ARG A 38 -5.13 -8.49 -3.48
C ARG A 38 -6.51 -9.13 -3.34
N ASN A 39 -6.57 -10.30 -2.74
CA ASN A 39 -7.79 -11.09 -2.55
C ASN A 39 -8.60 -11.20 -3.85
N GLU A 40 -7.90 -11.46 -4.97
CA GLU A 40 -8.48 -11.55 -6.32
C GLU A 40 -9.21 -10.28 -6.78
N LYS A 41 -8.90 -9.12 -6.16
CA LYS A 41 -9.57 -7.86 -6.45
C LYS A 41 -8.57 -6.73 -6.65
N LEU A 42 -8.97 -5.81 -7.53
CA LEU A 42 -8.25 -4.56 -7.71
C LEU A 42 -8.47 -3.68 -6.48
N THR A 43 -7.39 -3.34 -5.79
CA THR A 43 -7.40 -2.45 -4.63
C THR A 43 -6.62 -1.18 -4.94
N LEU A 44 -7.13 -0.07 -4.46
CA LEU A 44 -6.66 1.26 -4.71
C LEU A 44 -6.31 1.93 -3.37
N VAL A 45 -5.04 2.26 -3.20
CA VAL A 45 -4.53 2.87 -1.98
C VAL A 45 -4.14 4.31 -2.27
N ARG A 46 -4.62 5.24 -1.45
CA ARG A 46 -4.54 6.68 -1.72
C ARG A 46 -4.17 7.46 -0.48
N GLY A 47 -3.50 8.60 -0.70
CA GLY A 47 -3.23 9.62 0.31
C GLY A 47 -3.64 11.00 -0.21
N MET A 48 -4.23 11.81 0.66
CA MET A 48 -4.77 13.13 0.33
C MET A 48 -4.03 14.25 1.06
N CYS A 49 -4.06 15.46 0.49
CA CYS A 49 -3.46 16.62 1.15
C CYS A 49 -4.19 16.88 2.48
N ILE A 50 -3.44 16.92 3.58
CA ILE A 50 -3.94 17.24 4.95
C ILE A 50 -4.86 16.15 5.55
N GLU A 51 -5.44 15.27 4.74
CA GLU A 51 -6.35 14.20 5.15
C GLU A 51 -5.63 12.84 5.30
N ASP A 52 -6.41 11.82 5.68
CA ASP A 52 -5.95 10.46 5.93
C ASP A 52 -5.63 9.70 4.63
N ALA A 53 -4.98 8.53 4.76
CA ALA A 53 -4.83 7.58 3.67
C ALA A 53 -5.93 6.51 3.72
N PHE A 54 -6.41 6.10 2.55
CA PHE A 54 -7.57 5.22 2.40
C PHE A 54 -7.26 4.05 1.46
N VAL A 55 -7.92 2.93 1.72
CA VAL A 55 -7.84 1.69 0.95
C VAL A 55 -9.23 1.37 0.44
N TRP A 56 -9.36 1.33 -0.89
CA TRP A 56 -10.61 1.07 -1.61
C TRP A 56 -10.47 -0.23 -2.40
N GLU A 57 -11.52 -1.02 -2.44
CA GLU A 57 -11.57 -2.27 -3.21
C GLU A 57 -12.63 -2.13 -4.31
N LEU A 58 -12.30 -2.57 -5.52
CA LEU A 58 -13.25 -2.57 -6.62
C LEU A 58 -14.20 -3.77 -6.47
N SER A 59 -15.50 -3.50 -6.46
CA SER A 59 -16.52 -4.55 -6.52
C SER A 59 -16.90 -4.92 -7.95
N GLY A 60 -17.61 -6.04 -8.10
CA GLY A 60 -18.02 -6.56 -9.42
C GLY A 60 -19.02 -5.70 -10.17
N ASP A 61 -19.63 -4.72 -9.51
CA ASP A 61 -20.53 -3.72 -10.10
C ASP A 61 -19.82 -2.43 -10.51
N ASP A 62 -18.49 -2.47 -10.57
CA ASP A 62 -17.63 -1.34 -10.97
C ASP A 62 -17.60 -0.18 -9.97
N SER A 63 -18.13 -0.38 -8.76
CA SER A 63 -18.06 0.60 -7.68
C SER A 63 -16.85 0.38 -6.76
N TRP A 64 -16.41 1.46 -6.11
CA TRP A 64 -15.31 1.41 -5.15
C TRP A 64 -15.86 1.36 -3.73
N ILE A 65 -15.45 0.36 -2.97
CA ILE A 65 -15.85 0.17 -1.58
C ILE A 65 -14.69 0.54 -0.65
N LEU A 66 -14.94 1.43 0.31
CA LEU A 66 -13.94 1.78 1.32
C LEU A 66 -13.77 0.63 2.32
N ILE A 67 -12.58 0.03 2.35
CA ILE A 67 -12.29 -1.12 3.23
C ILE A 67 -11.30 -0.79 4.35
N GLY A 68 -10.62 0.36 4.27
CA GLY A 68 -9.66 0.74 5.29
C GLY A 68 -9.31 2.21 5.26
N LYS A 69 -9.15 2.77 6.46
CA LYS A 69 -8.65 4.12 6.68
C LYS A 69 -7.46 4.03 7.63
N VAL A 70 -6.33 4.65 7.26
CA VAL A 70 -5.17 4.73 8.16
C VAL A 70 -5.58 5.50 9.42
N PRO A 71 -5.36 4.94 10.62
CA PRO A 71 -5.64 5.64 11.87
C PRO A 71 -4.86 6.95 11.98
N ALA A 72 -5.49 8.02 12.48
CA ALA A 72 -4.91 9.35 12.54
C ALA A 72 -3.58 9.42 13.33
N GLU A 73 -3.39 8.57 14.33
CA GLU A 73 -2.13 8.47 15.08
C GLU A 73 -1.01 7.88 14.22
N LEU A 74 -1.28 6.79 13.51
CA LEU A 74 -0.34 6.17 12.57
C LEU A 74 -0.06 7.09 11.38
N GLY A 75 -1.07 7.79 10.87
CA GLY A 75 -0.92 8.80 9.83
C GLY A 75 0.01 9.94 10.27
N ARG A 76 -0.22 10.52 11.46
CA ARG A 76 0.66 11.56 12.03
C ARG A 76 2.09 11.06 12.24
N ARG A 77 2.27 9.86 12.80
CA ARG A 77 3.59 9.24 12.98
C ARG A 77 4.27 9.02 11.62
N PHE A 78 3.54 8.51 10.64
CA PHE A 78 4.05 8.25 9.31
C PHE A 78 4.48 9.54 8.62
N LEU A 79 3.64 10.57 8.62
CA LEU A 79 3.91 11.85 7.96
C LEU A 79 5.00 12.66 8.65
N GLY A 80 5.09 12.60 9.98
CA GLY A 80 6.03 13.38 10.80
C GLY A 80 5.75 14.88 10.65
N HIS A 81 6.79 15.67 10.40
CA HIS A 81 6.65 17.12 10.14
C HIS A 81 6.23 17.47 8.70
N LYS A 82 6.06 16.48 7.82
CA LYS A 82 5.69 16.74 6.42
C LYS A 82 4.18 16.91 6.30
N VAL A 83 3.78 17.88 5.47
CA VAL A 83 2.38 18.10 5.09
C VAL A 83 2.13 17.30 3.82
N GLY A 84 1.71 16.04 3.96
CA GLY A 84 1.19 15.27 2.83
C GLY A 84 1.88 13.94 2.51
N TRP A 85 1.17 13.13 1.71
CA TRP A 85 1.48 11.75 1.35
C TRP A 85 2.29 11.62 0.05
N GLY A 86 2.69 12.71 -0.59
CA GLY A 86 3.28 12.69 -1.94
C GLY A 86 4.57 11.86 -2.13
N ILE A 87 5.28 11.51 -1.06
CA ILE A 87 6.47 10.62 -1.09
C ILE A 87 6.18 9.20 -0.58
N THR A 88 4.89 8.86 -0.47
CA THR A 88 4.45 7.54 -0.05
C THR A 88 4.59 6.57 -1.20
N LYS A 89 4.98 5.37 -0.87
CA LYS A 89 4.95 4.19 -1.71
C LYS A 89 4.09 3.15 -1.02
N CYS A 90 3.55 2.25 -1.83
CA CYS A 90 2.72 1.18 -1.32
C CYS A 90 3.04 -0.11 -2.06
N VAL A 91 2.92 -1.21 -1.33
CA VAL A 91 2.96 -2.57 -1.85
C VAL A 91 1.90 -3.37 -1.09
N GLY A 92 1.31 -4.36 -1.74
CA GLY A 92 0.35 -5.22 -1.06
C GLY A 92 0.30 -6.61 -1.67
N ILE A 93 -0.19 -7.52 -0.83
CA ILE A 93 -0.56 -8.90 -1.13
C ILE A 93 -1.96 -9.15 -0.53
N ASP A 94 -2.46 -10.36 -0.66
CA ASP A 94 -3.77 -10.78 -0.18
C ASP A 94 -4.00 -10.38 1.29
N GLU A 95 -3.04 -10.71 2.16
CA GLU A 95 -3.14 -10.55 3.61
C GLU A 95 -2.59 -9.22 4.14
N ALA A 96 -1.95 -8.40 3.30
CA ALA A 96 -1.25 -7.21 3.79
C ALA A 96 -1.14 -6.06 2.77
N VAL A 97 -1.20 -4.83 3.29
CA VAL A 97 -0.92 -3.60 2.56
C VAL A 97 0.08 -2.78 3.36
N CYS A 98 1.22 -2.43 2.76
CA CYS A 98 2.31 -1.70 3.41
C CYS A 98 2.49 -0.33 2.77
N LEU A 99 2.43 0.71 3.59
CA LEU A 99 2.75 2.10 3.23
C LEU A 99 4.12 2.48 3.79
N TYR A 100 5.02 2.92 2.92
CA TYR A 100 6.39 3.29 3.28
C TYR A 100 6.83 4.54 2.53
N LYS A 101 7.90 5.19 3.00
CA LYS A 101 8.49 6.36 2.34
C LYS A 101 9.75 5.97 1.58
N ASP A 102 10.21 6.88 0.72
CA ASP A 102 11.50 6.74 0.03
C ASP A 102 12.69 6.59 0.96
N LEU A 103 12.62 7.16 2.16
CA LEU A 103 13.68 7.19 3.15
C LEU A 103 13.21 6.48 4.42
N GLY A 104 14.13 5.73 5.05
CA GLY A 104 13.85 4.90 6.21
C GLY A 104 13.33 5.66 7.43
N SER A 105 12.00 5.72 7.55
CA SER A 105 11.30 6.26 8.72
C SER A 105 10.32 5.27 9.35
N GLY A 106 10.34 4.00 8.92
CA GLY A 106 9.32 3.00 9.25
C GLY A 106 8.20 2.91 8.21
N MET A 107 7.24 2.03 8.47
CA MET A 107 6.11 1.75 7.58
C MET A 107 4.82 1.51 8.38
N VAL A 108 3.69 1.85 7.76
CA VAL A 108 2.35 1.52 8.25
C VAL A 108 1.88 0.28 7.51
N VAL A 109 1.45 -0.74 8.24
CA VAL A 109 0.99 -2.00 7.64
C VAL A 109 -0.46 -2.23 8.05
N ARG A 110 -1.33 -2.45 7.06
CA ARG A 110 -2.65 -3.04 7.25
C ARG A 110 -2.49 -4.53 7.01
N ARG A 111 -2.81 -5.38 7.98
CA ARG A 111 -2.74 -6.84 7.80
C ARG A 111 -3.94 -7.53 8.39
N GLU A 112 -4.21 -8.74 7.93
CA GLU A 112 -5.17 -9.62 8.58
C GLU A 112 -4.54 -10.26 9.83
N ASP A 113 -5.23 -10.10 10.97
CA ASP A 113 -4.96 -10.86 12.19
C ASP A 113 -5.61 -12.25 12.02
N VAL A 114 -4.78 -13.25 11.69
CA VAL A 114 -5.21 -14.63 11.39
C VAL A 114 -5.96 -15.27 12.56
N GLU A 115 -5.63 -14.90 13.81
CA GLU A 115 -6.28 -15.46 15.00
C GLU A 115 -7.67 -14.87 15.21
N LYS A 116 -7.86 -13.60 14.85
CA LYS A 116 -9.10 -12.85 15.08
C LYS A 116 -9.96 -12.65 13.83
N GLY A 117 -9.47 -13.06 12.66
CA GLY A 117 -10.11 -12.87 11.35
C GLY A 117 -10.43 -11.40 11.05
N ARG A 118 -9.62 -10.46 11.58
CA ARG A 118 -9.90 -9.02 11.47
C ARG A 118 -8.71 -8.27 10.92
N TRP A 119 -8.99 -7.19 10.20
CA TRP A 119 -7.95 -6.29 9.71
C TRP A 119 -7.47 -5.36 10.82
N GLU A 120 -6.16 -5.28 11.00
CA GLU A 120 -5.51 -4.37 11.93
C GLU A 120 -4.49 -3.47 11.24
N TRP A 121 -4.26 -2.31 11.83
CA TRP A 121 -3.21 -1.39 11.42
C TRP A 121 -2.10 -1.41 12.46
N ILE A 122 -0.87 -1.66 12.00
CA ILE A 122 0.31 -1.69 12.85
C ILE A 122 1.39 -0.75 12.31
N TRP A 123 2.25 -0.30 13.21
CA TRP A 123 3.49 0.37 12.87
C TRP A 123 4.65 -0.61 12.88
N VAL A 124 5.51 -0.55 11.87
CA VAL A 124 6.77 -1.28 11.83
C VAL A 124 7.91 -0.29 11.75
N ASP A 125 8.79 -0.30 12.76
CA ASP A 125 9.97 0.56 12.79
C ASP A 125 10.96 0.16 11.68
N GLY A 126 11.55 1.17 11.04
CA GLY A 126 12.55 0.94 10.00
C GLY A 126 13.88 0.55 10.62
N CYS A 127 14.52 -0.49 10.10
CA CYS A 127 15.89 -0.85 10.49
C CYS A 127 16.89 0.06 9.77
N CYS A 128 17.17 1.23 10.35
CA CYS A 128 18.05 2.23 9.76
C CYS A 128 19.45 2.22 10.38
N SER A 129 19.88 1.10 10.97
CA SER A 129 21.20 1.00 11.60
C SER A 129 22.08 -0.02 10.90
N MET A 130 23.26 0.41 10.45
CA MET A 130 24.31 -0.48 9.94
C MET A 130 25.52 -0.37 10.85
N ARG A 131 25.97 -1.49 11.42
CA ARG A 131 27.09 -1.55 12.38
C ARG A 131 26.97 -0.53 13.53
N GLY A 132 25.76 -0.37 14.08
CA GLY A 132 25.48 0.56 15.19
C GLY A 132 25.44 2.05 14.79
N LYS A 133 25.62 2.40 13.52
CA LYS A 133 25.46 3.77 13.04
C LYS A 133 24.12 3.94 12.34
N GLN A 134 23.43 5.04 12.66
CA GLN A 134 22.20 5.40 11.97
C GLN A 134 22.53 5.85 10.53
N VAL A 135 21.93 5.18 9.57
CA VAL A 135 22.04 5.48 8.15
C VAL A 135 20.82 6.30 7.78
N GLN A 136 21.06 7.58 7.50
CA GLN A 136 20.02 8.47 7.01
C GLN A 136 19.94 8.38 5.48
N ASN A 137 18.76 8.67 4.94
CA ASN A 137 18.57 8.98 3.52
C ASN A 137 18.94 7.87 2.50
N PHE A 138 18.81 6.59 2.86
CA PHE A 138 18.94 5.52 1.87
C PHE A 138 17.61 5.30 1.12
N PRO A 139 17.63 5.12 -0.22
CA PRO A 139 16.42 4.88 -0.99
C PRO A 139 15.85 3.50 -0.68
N ILE A 140 14.54 3.45 -0.43
CA ILE A 140 13.81 2.20 -0.16
C ILE A 140 13.02 1.78 -1.41
N LYS A 141 13.15 0.49 -1.74
CA LYS A 141 12.24 -0.24 -2.63
C LYS A 141 11.59 -1.33 -1.80
N GLY A 142 10.25 -1.36 -1.79
CA GLY A 142 9.48 -2.42 -1.15
C GLY A 142 9.19 -3.53 -2.15
N VAL A 143 9.47 -4.77 -1.73
CA VAL A 143 8.99 -5.99 -2.38
C VAL A 143 8.34 -6.82 -1.29
N VAL A 144 7.14 -7.35 -1.55
CA VAL A 144 6.54 -8.34 -0.66
C VAL A 144 6.79 -9.70 -1.26
N LEU A 145 7.40 -10.57 -0.46
CA LEU A 145 7.65 -11.95 -0.82
C LEU A 145 6.68 -12.80 -0.01
N HIS A 146 5.81 -13.53 -0.71
CA HIS A 146 5.09 -14.62 -0.07
C HIS A 146 6.14 -15.65 0.35
N PRO A 147 6.27 -16.02 1.64
CA PRO A 147 7.22 -17.03 2.08
C PRO A 147 6.73 -18.41 1.62
N ASN A 148 6.80 -18.69 0.32
CA ASN A 148 6.77 -20.04 -0.21
C ASN A 148 8.16 -20.64 -0.02
N LEU A 149 8.59 -20.72 1.23
CA LEU A 149 9.63 -21.67 1.61
C LEU A 149 8.94 -23.02 1.56
N VAL A 150 8.94 -23.66 0.39
CA VAL A 150 8.86 -25.11 0.32
C VAL A 150 9.93 -25.57 1.30
N ALA A 151 9.52 -26.24 2.38
CA ALA A 151 10.46 -26.85 3.29
C ALA A 151 11.41 -27.68 2.43
N SER A 152 12.66 -27.26 2.33
CA SER A 152 13.68 -28.10 1.74
C SER A 152 13.71 -29.34 2.61
N CYS A 153 13.11 -30.43 2.11
CA CYS A 153 13.21 -31.73 2.71
C CYS A 153 14.69 -32.00 2.91
N LEU A 154 15.17 -31.84 4.14
CA LEU A 154 16.44 -32.39 4.58
C LEU A 154 16.22 -33.91 4.61
N GLY A 155 16.32 -34.51 3.41
CA GLY A 155 16.64 -35.91 3.26
C GLY A 155 18.04 -36.12 3.79
N LEU A 156 18.16 -36.29 5.11
CA LEU A 156 19.33 -36.89 5.73
C LEU A 156 19.37 -38.34 5.23
N ARG A 157 20.27 -38.60 4.28
CA ARG A 157 20.89 -39.90 4.12
C ARG A 157 21.94 -40.08 5.22
#